data_AF-A0A660T6D0-F1
#
_entry.id   AF-A0A660T6D0-F1
#
_cell.length_a   1.000
_cell.length_b   1.000
_cell.length_c   1.000
_cell.angle_alpha   90.00
_cell.angle_beta   90.00
_cell.angle_gamma   90.00
#
_symmetry.space_group_name_H-M   'P 1'
#
loop_
_entity.id
_entity.type
_entity.pdbx_description
1 polymer ?
#
loop_
_entity_poly.entity_id
_entity_poly.type
_entity_poly.pdbx_seq_one_letter_code
_entity_poly.pdbx_strand_id
1 'polypeptide(L)'
;MNDIKLDWKLKLEEALFALALKKGLDISRESIDLIVEKPPKPEMGDLAFPLFSFAKMFRKNPAEIAADVKLYLNETDPDSV
;
A
#
# COMPACT_ATOMS: atom_id res chain seq x y z
N MET A 1 -9.79 -0.27 -19.42
CA MET A 1 -10.20 -1.71 -19.46
C MET A 1 -9.12 -2.44 -18.68
N ASN A 2 -9.46 -2.91 -17.47
CA ASN A 2 -8.59 -3.56 -16.47
C ASN A 2 -7.54 -2.72 -15.72
N ASP A 3 -7.90 -1.50 -15.33
CA ASP A 3 -7.03 -0.63 -14.53
C ASP A 3 -7.26 -0.79 -13.02
N ILE A 4 -8.03 -1.78 -12.56
CA ILE A 4 -8.23 -2.07 -11.13
C ILE A 4 -6.87 -2.22 -10.43
N LYS A 5 -5.90 -2.85 -11.09
CA LYS A 5 -4.53 -2.98 -10.57
C LYS A 5 -3.87 -1.62 -10.36
N LEU A 6 -4.06 -0.71 -11.30
CA LEU A 6 -3.49 0.62 -11.27
C LEU A 6 -4.20 1.50 -10.23
N ASP A 7 -5.52 1.41 -10.16
CA ASP A 7 -6.34 2.13 -9.18
C ASP A 7 -5.95 1.75 -7.74
N TRP A 8 -5.89 0.44 -7.47
CA TRP A 8 -5.40 -0.07 -6.18
C TRP A 8 -3.94 0.32 -5.92
N LYS A 9 -3.08 0.26 -6.93
CA LYS A 9 -1.68 0.70 -6.81
C LYS A 9 -1.62 2.16 -6.36
N LEU A 10 -2.33 3.06 -7.06
CA LEU A 10 -2.36 4.49 -6.75
C LEU A 10 -2.90 4.77 -5.34
N LYS A 11 -3.99 4.10 -4.94
CA LYS A 11 -4.56 4.20 -3.59
C LYS A 11 -3.57 3.78 -2.51
N LEU A 12 -2.87 2.66 -2.71
CA LEU A 12 -1.83 2.19 -1.78
C LEU A 12 -0.65 3.14 -1.70
N GLU A 13 -0.16 3.64 -2.84
CA GLU A 13 0.96 4.60 -2.91
C GLU A 13 0.61 5.89 -2.16
N GLU A 14 -0.61 6.40 -2.35
CA GLU A 14 -1.09 7.58 -1.64
C GLU A 14 -1.20 7.34 -0.13
N ALA A 15 -1.78 6.21 0.28
CA ALA A 15 -1.90 5.86 1.70
C ALA A 15 -0.51 5.75 2.36
N LEU A 16 0.43 5.07 1.71
CA LEU A 16 1.82 4.95 2.19
C LEU A 16 2.48 6.31 2.32
N PHE A 17 2.34 7.17 1.30
CA PHE A 17 2.89 8.52 1.30
C PHE A 17 2.31 9.37 2.43
N ALA A 18 0.98 9.35 2.61
CA ALA A 18 0.31 10.07 3.69
C ALA A 18 0.78 9.60 5.08
N LEU A 19 0.90 8.28 5.28
CA LEU A 19 1.41 7.69 6.52
C LEU A 19 2.87 8.07 6.79
N ALA A 20 3.69 8.16 5.75
CA ALA A 20 5.08 8.58 5.86
C ALA A 20 5.19 10.05 6.27
N LEU A 21 4.45 10.94 5.61
CA LEU A 21 4.38 12.36 5.97
C LEU A 21 3.89 12.55 7.41
N LYS A 22 2.87 11.79 7.83
CA LYS A 22 2.35 11.80 9.20
C LYS A 22 3.39 11.36 10.23
N LYS A 23 4.33 10.49 9.83
CA LYS A 23 5.50 10.08 10.63
C LYS A 23 6.67 11.07 10.57
N GLY A 24 6.62 12.09 9.72
CA GLY A 24 7.74 13.00 9.47
C GLY A 24 8.86 12.36 8.65
N LEU A 25 8.56 11.34 7.85
CA LEU A 25 9.49 10.75 6.89
C LEU A 25 9.47 11.58 5.60
N ASP A 26 10.64 12.03 5.16
CA ASP A 26 10.82 12.66 3.86
C ASP A 26 10.94 11.56 2.80
N ILE A 27 9.81 11.24 2.17
CA ILE A 27 9.70 10.26 1.08
C ILE A 27 8.89 10.91 -0.04
N SER A 28 9.25 10.66 -1.29
CA SER A 28 8.50 11.14 -2.46
C SER A 28 7.62 10.02 -3.03
N ARG A 29 6.46 10.38 -3.62
CA ARG A 29 5.57 9.41 -4.30
C ARG A 29 6.30 8.61 -5.38
N GLU A 30 7.19 9.27 -6.12
CA GLU A 30 8.09 8.65 -7.11
C GLU A 30 9.07 7.62 -6.52
N SER A 31 9.41 7.73 -5.24
CA SER A 31 10.24 6.72 -4.54
C SER A 31 9.40 5.54 -4.05
N ILE A 32 8.07 5.65 -4.02
CA ILE A 32 7.17 4.56 -3.71
C ILE A 32 6.83 3.84 -5.01
N ASP A 33 7.69 2.89 -5.40
CA ASP A 33 7.39 2.02 -6.53
C ASP A 33 6.69 0.75 -6.05
N LEU A 34 5.36 0.70 -6.15
CA LEU A 34 4.60 -0.53 -5.93
C LEU A 34 4.51 -1.32 -7.23
N ILE A 35 4.96 -2.57 -7.18
CA ILE A 35 4.80 -3.52 -8.28
C ILE A 35 3.63 -4.44 -7.92
N VAL A 36 2.68 -4.58 -8.85
CA VAL A 36 1.57 -5.51 -8.71
C VAL A 36 2.03 -6.87 -9.20
N GLU A 37 2.22 -7.82 -8.31
CA GLU A 37 2.57 -9.20 -8.64
C GLU A 37 1.40 -10.16 -8.38
N LYS A 38 1.46 -11.35 -8.98
CA LYS A 38 0.52 -12.42 -8.67
C LYS A 38 1.01 -13.15 -7.42
N PRO A 39 0.18 -13.28 -6.37
CA PRO A 39 0.58 -14.01 -5.17
C PRO A 39 0.90 -15.47 -5.50
N PRO A 40 1.87 -16.08 -4.79
CA PRO A 40 2.23 -17.49 -4.97
C PRO A 40 1.14 -18.44 -4.46
N LYS A 41 0.20 -17.95 -3.64
CA LYS A 41 -0.93 -18.70 -3.11
C LYS A 41 -2.25 -18.09 -3.60
N PRO A 42 -3.17 -18.89 -4.16
CA PRO A 42 -4.47 -18.39 -4.62
C PRO A 42 -5.35 -17.86 -3.46
N GLU A 43 -5.09 -18.27 -2.23
CA GLU A 43 -5.82 -17.82 -1.03
C GLU A 43 -5.49 -16.38 -0.62
N MET A 44 -4.40 -15.79 -1.12
CA MET A 44 -4.02 -14.39 -0.81
C MET A 44 -4.71 -13.35 -1.71
N GLY A 45 -5.61 -13.79 -2.60
CA GLY A 45 -6.36 -12.94 -3.53
C GLY A 45 -5.68 -12.81 -4.90
N ASP A 46 -6.16 -11.86 -5.71
CA ASP A 46 -5.71 -11.68 -7.10
C ASP A 46 -4.53 -10.72 -7.26
N LEU A 47 -4.29 -9.86 -6.26
CA LEU A 47 -3.27 -8.80 -6.29
C LEU A 47 -2.36 -8.90 -5.07
N ALA A 48 -1.05 -8.97 -5.31
CA ALA A 48 -0.04 -8.91 -4.25
C ALA A 48 0.84 -7.67 -4.41
N PHE A 49 1.09 -7.01 -3.28
CA PHE A 49 1.94 -5.83 -3.19
C PHE A 49 3.11 -6.12 -2.23
N PRO A 50 4.36 -6.20 -2.73
CA PRO A 50 5.51 -6.49 -1.89
C PRO A 50 5.90 -5.26 -1.06
N LEU A 51 5.44 -5.19 0.19
CA LEU A 51 5.78 -4.09 1.11
C LEU A 51 7.17 -4.21 1.77
N PHE A 52 7.93 -5.25 1.42
CA PHE A 52 9.25 -5.53 2.01
C PHE A 52 10.27 -4.42 1.75
N SER A 53 10.21 -3.79 0.58
CA SER A 53 11.07 -2.64 0.23
C SER A 53 10.80 -1.44 1.15
N PHE A 54 9.55 -1.25 1.56
CA PHE A 54 9.13 -0.18 2.46
C PHE A 54 9.42 -0.48 3.93
N ALA A 55 9.50 -1.75 4.32
CA ALA A 55 9.77 -2.13 5.71
C ALA A 55 11.04 -1.47 6.29
N LYS A 56 12.13 -1.44 5.49
CA LYS A 56 13.38 -0.77 5.87
C LYS A 56 13.23 0.74 5.95
N MET A 57 12.49 1.34 5.01
CA MET A 57 12.29 2.78 4.91
C MET A 57 11.44 3.32 6.06
N PHE A 58 10.34 2.65 6.38
CA PHE A 58 9.46 3.01 7.50
C PHE A 58 9.98 2.51 8.86
N ARG A 59 11.05 1.70 8.86
CA ARG A 59 11.54 0.92 10.02
C ARG A 59 10.39 0.21 10.75
N LYS A 60 9.48 -0.37 9.98
CA LYS A 60 8.28 -1.07 10.45
C LYS A 60 8.16 -2.42 9.77
N ASN A 61 7.47 -3.35 10.41
CA ASN A 61 7.20 -4.64 9.80
C ASN A 61 6.24 -4.45 8.61
N PRO A 62 6.40 -5.19 7.49
CA PRO A 62 5.51 -5.06 6.34
C PRO A 62 4.05 -5.34 6.69
N ALA A 63 3.81 -6.22 7.67
CA ALA A 63 2.47 -6.48 8.20
C ALA A 63 1.86 -5.27 8.93
N GLU A 64 2.66 -4.49 9.66
CA GLU A 64 2.17 -3.27 10.32
C GLU A 64 1.87 -2.19 9.29
N ILE A 65 2.74 -2.02 8.29
CA ILE A 65 2.51 -1.07 7.19
C ILE A 65 1.21 -1.42 6.46
N ALA A 66 0.98 -2.70 6.16
CA ALA A 66 -0.27 -3.16 5.55
C ALA A 66 -1.49 -2.83 6.42
N ALA A 67 -1.39 -3.00 7.75
CA ALA A 67 -2.46 -2.67 8.68
C ALA A 67 -2.76 -1.17 8.71
N ASP A 68 -1.72 -0.32 8.78
CA ASP A 68 -1.86 1.14 8.73
C ASP A 68 -2.52 1.58 7.40
N VAL A 69 -2.06 1.03 6.26
CA VAL A 69 -2.62 1.34 4.93
C VAL A 69 -4.09 0.91 4.86
N LYS A 70 -4.41 -0.31 5.33
CA LYS A 70 -5.79 -0.79 5.37
C LYS A 70 -6.68 0.13 6.20
N LEU A 71 -6.19 0.59 7.35
CA LEU A 71 -6.92 1.53 8.21
C LEU A 71 -7.18 2.86 7.48
N TYR A 72 -6.15 3.41 6.82
CA TYR A 72 -6.26 4.64 6.04
C TYR A 72 -7.27 4.53 4.89
N LEU A 73 -7.24 3.42 4.15
CA LEU A 73 -8.20 3.16 3.08
C LEU A 73 -9.62 3.04 3.62
N ASN A 74 -9.80 2.41 4.79
CA ASN A 74 -11.12 2.28 5.42
C ASN A 74 -11.66 3.61 5.97
N GLU A 75 -10.78 4.56 6.34
CA GLU A 75 -11.20 5.93 6.68
C GLU A 75 -11.51 6.77 5.43
N THR A 76 -10.81 6.54 4.32
CA THR A 76 -10.91 7.34 3.08
C THR A 76 -12.06 6.87 2.17
N ASP A 77 -12.38 5.58 2.18
CA ASP A 77 -13.52 4.99 1.45
C ASP A 77 -14.58 4.47 2.46
N PRO A 78 -15.45 5.34 3.01
CA PRO A 78 -16.53 4.92 3.92
C PRO A 78 -17.70 4.22 3.21
N ASP A 79 -17.66 4.05 1.88
CA ASP A 79 -18.79 3.61 1.03
C ASP A 79 -18.62 2.17 0.51
N SER A 80 -18.26 1.24 1.39
CA SER A 80 -18.35 -0.19 1.08
C SER A 80 -18.77 -0.97 2.34
N VAL A 81 -20.04 -0.78 2.70
CA VAL A 81 -20.87 -1.78 3.38
C VAL A 81 -21.64 -2.56 2.34
#